data_AF-A0AA39XXB2-F1
#
_entry.id   AF-A0AA39XXB2-F1
#
_cell.length_a   1.000
_cell.length_b   1.000
_cell.length_c   1.000
_cell.angle_alpha   90.00
_cell.angle_beta   90.00
_cell.angle_gamma   90.00
#
_symmetry.space_group_name_H-M   'P 1'
#
loop_
_entity.id
_entity.type
_entity.pdbx_description
1 polymer ?
#
loop_
_entity_poly.entity_id
_entity_poly.type
_entity_poly.pdbx_seq_one_letter_code
_entity_poly.pdbx_strand_id
1 'polypeptide(L)'
;MAIGALASSKAPDVLMPEAKDARNASQHYQKALDFYGRALGLVRLQQDVLSDYTLRIAIICCVLFACFEAVHDSCDASISHIRHGLMMSPPQGVSPTAFVLDDEILRVFQRMEYLAFCVSLLQGLPPPSRIFLCLSEQFDLSRPFTDLIQARRCLDQFQHACMRATIAKPASTSVPLAPLEDWHRAFMPLASQLTRSGTNNLAYYQAISLLLQYHIAHTSLALLPYATNDSLISVPPIHHVLEGLTPHYKEMLRLAETLMACEPRADPRKRIFTMDHEPALAVFMTATGCADQSARAEALAMLDRYPQRDGFWDRRRIVRCHGPAVAMDAV
;
A
#
# COMPACT_ATOMS: atom_id res chain seq x y z
N MET A 1 17.47 -3.83 -6.75
CA MET A 1 17.96 -4.87 -7.69
C MET A 1 18.14 -6.28 -7.09
N ALA A 2 17.84 -6.53 -5.80
CA ALA A 2 17.78 -7.91 -5.25
C ALA A 2 16.34 -8.43 -5.13
N ILE A 3 15.40 -7.58 -4.67
CA ILE A 3 14.00 -7.93 -4.45
C ILE A 3 13.24 -8.21 -5.77
N GLY A 4 13.48 -7.43 -6.83
CA GLY A 4 12.86 -7.68 -8.16
C GLY A 4 13.36 -8.96 -8.85
N ALA A 5 14.65 -9.31 -8.68
CA ALA A 5 15.21 -10.58 -9.17
C ALA A 5 14.67 -11.78 -8.38
N LEU A 6 14.47 -11.59 -7.07
CA LEU A 6 13.88 -12.56 -6.16
C LEU A 6 12.40 -12.85 -6.51
N ALA A 7 11.60 -11.81 -6.82
CA ALA A 7 10.23 -11.97 -7.31
C ALA A 7 10.14 -12.80 -8.60
N SER A 8 11.12 -12.63 -9.51
CA SER A 8 11.18 -13.35 -10.80
C SER A 8 11.54 -14.84 -10.67
N SER A 9 12.22 -15.25 -9.59
CA SER A 9 12.68 -16.63 -9.40
C SER A 9 11.61 -17.60 -8.85
N LYS A 10 10.60 -17.10 -8.14
CA LYS A 10 9.59 -17.89 -7.42
C LYS A 10 8.38 -18.32 -8.29
N ALA A 11 8.34 -18.00 -9.58
CA ALA A 11 7.31 -18.47 -10.51
C ALA A 11 7.81 -18.42 -11.97
N PRO A 12 8.54 -19.46 -12.42
CA PRO A 12 8.99 -19.55 -13.81
C PRO A 12 7.84 -19.77 -14.82
N ASP A 13 6.67 -20.25 -14.37
CA ASP A 13 5.61 -20.74 -15.28
C ASP A 13 4.68 -19.66 -15.87
N VAL A 14 4.81 -18.38 -15.51
CA VAL A 14 4.00 -17.28 -16.09
C VAL A 14 4.84 -16.40 -17.05
N LEU A 15 6.15 -16.59 -17.05
CA LEU A 15 7.09 -15.87 -17.90
C LEU A 15 8.13 -16.90 -18.30
N MET A 16 8.00 -17.53 -19.46
CA MET A 16 9.06 -18.40 -20.00
C MET A 16 10.34 -17.57 -20.17
N PRO A 17 11.35 -17.64 -19.28
CA PRO A 17 12.60 -16.96 -19.51
C PRO A 17 13.50 -17.95 -20.26
N GLU A 18 14.42 -17.45 -21.07
CA GLU A 18 15.47 -18.31 -21.60
C GLU A 18 16.19 -19.04 -20.45
N ALA A 19 16.60 -20.30 -20.66
CA ALA A 19 17.13 -21.18 -19.60
C ALA A 19 18.36 -20.65 -18.83
N LYS A 20 19.01 -19.61 -19.37
CA LYS A 20 20.12 -18.87 -18.74
C LYS A 20 19.62 -17.85 -17.70
N ASP A 21 18.47 -17.24 -17.95
CA ASP A 21 17.85 -16.23 -17.09
C ASP A 21 17.17 -16.86 -15.88
N ALA A 22 16.56 -18.04 -16.05
CA ALA A 22 16.03 -18.83 -14.95
C ALA A 22 17.12 -19.24 -13.94
N ARG A 23 18.31 -19.64 -14.43
CA ARG A 23 19.47 -19.99 -13.59
C ARG A 23 20.07 -18.79 -12.86
N ASN A 24 20.14 -17.64 -13.52
CA ASN A 24 20.63 -16.41 -12.89
C ASN A 24 19.64 -15.92 -11.83
N ALA A 25 18.32 -15.96 -12.11
CA ALA A 25 17.28 -15.63 -11.15
C ALA A 25 17.34 -16.55 -9.92
N SER A 26 17.54 -17.86 -10.09
CA SER A 26 17.67 -18.81 -8.97
C SER A 26 18.95 -18.57 -8.14
N GLN A 27 20.06 -18.15 -8.76
CA GLN A 27 21.28 -17.80 -8.02
C GLN A 27 21.15 -16.49 -7.24
N HIS A 28 20.51 -15.47 -7.82
CA HIS A 28 20.22 -14.23 -7.11
C HIS A 28 19.27 -14.48 -5.93
N TYR A 29 18.30 -15.38 -6.10
CA TYR A 29 17.39 -15.80 -5.05
C TYR A 29 18.11 -16.48 -3.87
N GLN A 30 18.97 -17.45 -4.15
CA GLN A 30 19.77 -18.14 -3.13
C GLN A 30 20.65 -17.15 -2.35
N LYS A 31 21.33 -16.23 -3.05
CA LYS A 31 22.14 -15.19 -2.41
C LYS A 31 21.30 -14.25 -1.53
N ALA A 32 20.08 -13.92 -1.97
CA ALA A 32 19.18 -13.08 -1.18
C ALA A 32 18.72 -13.78 0.11
N LEU A 33 18.43 -15.09 0.06
CA LEU A 33 18.13 -15.89 1.25
C LEU A 33 19.32 -15.95 2.22
N ASP A 34 20.54 -16.12 1.69
CA ASP A 34 21.75 -16.11 2.51
C ASP A 34 21.96 -14.75 3.19
N PHE A 35 21.80 -13.65 2.46
CA PHE A 35 21.88 -12.30 3.03
C PHE A 35 20.79 -12.05 4.07
N TYR A 36 19.56 -12.48 3.80
CA TYR A 36 18.44 -12.39 4.73
C TYR A 36 18.74 -13.13 6.05
N GLY A 37 19.15 -14.40 5.97
CA GLY A 37 19.49 -15.21 7.16
C GLY A 37 20.66 -14.63 7.95
N ARG A 38 21.71 -14.16 7.26
CA ARG A 38 22.87 -13.50 7.89
C ARG A 38 22.48 -12.21 8.59
N ALA A 39 21.71 -11.35 7.94
CA ALA A 39 21.26 -10.09 8.52
C ALA A 39 20.38 -10.33 9.75
N LEU A 40 19.46 -11.30 9.69
CA LEU A 40 18.63 -11.69 10.84
C LEU A 40 19.49 -12.18 12.01
N GLY A 41 20.54 -12.96 11.73
CA GLY A 41 21.52 -13.38 12.74
C GLY A 41 22.26 -12.21 13.37
N LEU A 42 22.76 -11.27 12.56
CA LEU A 42 23.50 -10.09 13.05
C LEU A 42 22.63 -9.19 13.94
N VAL A 43 21.38 -8.93 13.54
CA VAL A 43 20.45 -8.11 14.33
C VAL A 43 20.09 -8.80 15.66
N ARG A 44 19.91 -10.13 15.66
CA ARG A 44 19.64 -10.90 16.90
C ARG A 44 20.82 -10.94 17.87
N LEU A 45 22.04 -10.89 17.35
CA LEU A 45 23.27 -10.90 18.14
C LEU A 45 23.65 -9.51 18.68
N GLN A 46 23.04 -8.44 18.18
CA GLN A 46 23.16 -7.09 18.76
C GLN A 46 22.35 -7.01 20.06
N GLN A 47 22.94 -7.49 21.16
CA GLN A 47 22.34 -7.47 22.50
C GLN A 47 22.86 -6.35 23.41
N ASP A 48 23.98 -5.69 23.07
CA ASP A 48 24.57 -4.63 23.88
C ASP A 48 24.07 -3.24 23.46
N VAL A 49 23.75 -2.43 24.48
CA VAL A 49 23.36 -1.00 24.47
C VAL A 49 23.04 -0.46 23.07
N LEU A 50 21.75 -0.30 22.76
CA LEU A 50 21.29 0.31 21.52
C LEU A 50 21.90 1.72 21.37
N SER A 51 23.01 1.81 20.65
CA SER A 51 23.49 3.08 20.15
C SER A 51 22.49 3.60 19.11
N ASP A 52 22.42 4.91 18.94
CA ASP A 52 21.60 5.55 17.91
C ASP A 52 21.80 4.94 16.51
N TYR A 53 23.04 4.56 16.20
CA TYR A 53 23.41 3.88 14.96
C TYR A 53 22.85 2.45 14.85
N THR A 54 22.92 1.68 15.94
CA THR A 54 22.39 0.31 16.02
C THR A 54 20.87 0.32 15.88
N LEU A 55 20.19 1.29 16.50
CA LEU A 55 18.74 1.46 16.40
C LEU A 55 18.30 1.74 14.95
N ARG A 56 19.01 2.66 14.26
CA ARG A 56 18.73 2.96 12.85
C ARG A 56 18.86 1.73 11.96
N ILE A 57 19.92 0.93 12.16
CA ILE A 57 20.13 -0.32 11.42
C ILE A 57 19.00 -1.30 11.69
N ALA A 58 18.64 -1.52 12.95
CA ALA A 58 17.58 -2.47 13.31
C ALA A 58 16.24 -2.09 12.66
N ILE A 59 15.89 -0.81 12.63
CA ILE A 59 14.66 -0.30 12.03
C ILE A 59 14.68 -0.44 10.50
N ILE A 60 15.80 -0.11 9.84
CA ILE A 60 15.96 -0.34 8.39
C ILE A 60 15.86 -1.84 8.07
N CYS A 61 16.46 -2.70 8.89
CA CYS A 61 16.35 -4.15 8.77
C CYS A 61 14.89 -4.61 8.90
N CYS A 62 14.11 -4.07 9.83
CA CYS A 62 12.68 -4.37 9.94
C CYS A 62 11.90 -4.04 8.67
N VAL A 63 12.16 -2.89 8.02
CA VAL A 63 11.54 -2.56 6.72
C VAL A 63 11.92 -3.59 5.67
N LEU A 64 13.22 -3.87 5.53
CA LEU A 64 13.73 -4.81 4.52
C LEU A 64 13.21 -6.23 4.73
N PHE A 65 13.14 -6.70 5.98
CA PHE A 65 12.59 -8.01 6.33
C PHE A 65 11.10 -8.05 6.08
N ALA A 66 10.34 -7.00 6.43
CA ALA A 66 8.92 -6.93 6.13
C ALA A 66 8.65 -7.00 4.62
N CYS A 67 9.42 -6.28 3.81
CA CYS A 67 9.35 -6.36 2.35
C CYS A 67 9.74 -7.76 1.82
N PHE A 68 10.80 -8.35 2.37
CA PHE A 68 11.25 -9.68 1.98
C PHE A 68 10.19 -10.75 2.28
N GLU A 69 9.62 -10.75 3.48
CA GLU A 69 8.57 -11.66 3.91
C GLU A 69 7.27 -11.47 3.13
N ALA A 70 6.91 -10.21 2.81
CA ALA A 70 5.77 -9.91 1.95
C ALA A 70 5.94 -10.53 0.56
N VAL A 71 7.11 -10.41 -0.07
CA VAL A 71 7.40 -11.07 -1.35
C VAL A 71 7.43 -12.60 -1.24
N HIS A 72 7.56 -13.14 -0.01
CA HIS A 72 7.50 -14.57 0.25
C HIS A 72 6.14 -15.08 0.72
N ASP A 73 5.08 -14.26 0.64
CA ASP A 73 3.71 -14.56 1.05
C ASP A 73 3.52 -14.77 2.57
N SER A 74 4.53 -14.43 3.36
CA SER A 74 4.52 -14.57 4.81
C SER A 74 4.01 -13.28 5.48
N CYS A 75 2.69 -13.05 5.36
CA CYS A 75 2.04 -11.84 5.88
C CYS A 75 2.24 -11.69 7.39
N ASP A 76 2.12 -12.78 8.14
CA ASP A 76 2.29 -12.77 9.60
C ASP A 76 3.72 -12.37 10.00
N ALA A 77 4.73 -12.87 9.29
CA ALA A 77 6.12 -12.48 9.53
C ALA A 77 6.38 -11.03 9.11
N SER A 78 5.82 -10.59 7.99
CA SER A 78 5.92 -9.19 7.53
C SER A 78 5.31 -8.23 8.55
N ILE A 79 4.08 -8.50 9.02
CA ILE A 79 3.41 -7.74 10.09
C ILE A 79 4.22 -7.80 11.39
N SER A 80 4.81 -8.95 11.72
CA SER A 80 5.68 -9.08 12.90
C SER A 80 6.89 -8.16 12.79
N HIS A 81 7.59 -8.11 11.65
CA HIS A 81 8.74 -7.20 11.46
C HIS A 81 8.34 -5.74 11.52
N ILE A 82 7.18 -5.37 10.97
CA ILE A 82 6.58 -4.04 11.10
C ILE A 82 6.41 -3.71 12.59
N ARG A 83 5.70 -4.56 13.35
CA ARG A 83 5.47 -4.36 14.80
C ARG A 83 6.76 -4.21 15.60
N HIS A 84 7.76 -5.05 15.34
CA HIS A 84 9.05 -4.95 16.04
C HIS A 84 9.76 -3.62 15.71
N GLY A 85 9.76 -3.19 14.44
CA GLY A 85 10.33 -1.91 14.02
C GLY A 85 9.67 -0.72 14.73
N LEU A 86 8.35 -0.75 14.85
CA LEU A 86 7.58 0.27 15.53
C LEU A 86 7.81 0.28 17.06
N MET A 87 7.93 -0.89 17.69
CA MET A 87 8.24 -0.99 19.13
C MET A 87 9.62 -0.41 19.49
N MET A 88 10.55 -0.41 18.54
CA MET A 88 11.87 0.22 18.70
C MET A 88 11.84 1.73 18.37
N SER A 89 10.78 2.21 17.73
CA SER A 89 10.62 3.63 17.41
C SER A 89 10.23 4.45 18.65
N PRO A 90 10.60 5.73 18.72
CA PRO A 90 10.27 6.59 19.86
C PRO A 90 8.74 6.74 20.02
N PRO A 91 8.21 6.71 21.26
CA PRO A 91 6.77 6.62 21.55
C PRO A 91 5.92 7.82 21.10
N GLN A 92 6.55 8.91 20.65
CA GLN A 92 5.88 10.11 20.17
C GLN A 92 6.02 10.32 18.65
N GLY A 93 6.70 9.42 17.94
CA GLY A 93 7.04 9.61 16.53
C GLY A 93 8.04 10.74 16.26
N VAL A 94 8.38 11.55 17.26
CA VAL A 94 9.43 12.57 17.15
C VAL A 94 10.78 11.89 17.36
N SER A 95 11.66 11.93 16.35
CA SER A 95 13.05 11.49 16.52
C SER A 95 13.68 12.33 17.64
N PRO A 96 14.23 11.73 18.72
CA PRO A 96 14.80 12.48 19.85
C PRO A 96 15.96 13.39 19.44
N THR A 97 16.58 13.11 18.29
CA THR A 97 17.72 13.82 17.70
C THR A 97 17.69 13.66 16.17
N ALA A 98 18.13 14.68 15.43
CA ALA A 98 18.09 14.75 13.96
C ALA A 98 18.88 13.66 13.21
N PHE A 99 19.60 12.78 13.92
CA PHE A 99 20.55 11.82 13.35
C PHE A 99 20.25 10.35 13.66
N VAL A 100 19.18 10.05 14.42
CA VAL A 100 18.91 8.66 14.88
C VAL A 100 17.96 7.95 13.92
N LEU A 101 16.86 8.59 13.56
CA LEU A 101 15.89 8.07 12.59
C LEU A 101 15.45 9.21 11.66
N ASP A 102 15.56 8.98 10.34
CA ASP A 102 15.00 9.92 9.37
C ASP A 102 13.47 9.82 9.41
N ASP A 103 12.77 10.97 9.46
CA ASP A 103 11.30 11.01 9.45
C ASP A 103 10.70 10.22 8.28
N GLU A 104 11.40 10.13 7.15
CA GLU A 104 10.97 9.33 6.00
C GLU A 104 10.95 7.82 6.28
N ILE A 105 11.88 7.30 7.11
CA ILE A 105 11.86 5.89 7.52
C ILE A 105 10.65 5.62 8.41
N LEU A 106 10.31 6.55 9.31
CA LEU A 106 9.13 6.43 10.16
C LEU A 106 7.83 6.53 9.34
N ARG A 107 7.78 7.40 8.33
CA ARG A 107 6.64 7.52 7.40
C ARG A 107 6.46 6.26 6.56
N VAL A 108 7.54 5.56 6.20
CA VAL A 108 7.48 4.24 5.56
C VAL A 108 6.69 3.26 6.42
N PHE A 109 6.97 3.18 7.72
CA PHE A 109 6.21 2.32 8.63
C PHE A 109 4.73 2.72 8.73
N GLN A 110 4.41 4.01 8.79
CA GLN A 110 3.02 4.48 8.83
C GLN A 110 2.23 4.06 7.58
N ARG A 111 2.85 4.14 6.40
CA ARG A 111 2.23 3.69 5.14
C ARG A 111 2.02 2.18 5.14
N MET A 112 2.98 1.40 5.64
CA MET A 112 2.82 -0.06 5.76
C MET A 112 1.69 -0.44 6.73
N GLU A 113 1.55 0.25 7.87
CA GLU A 113 0.44 0.05 8.79
C GLU A 113 -0.91 0.36 8.14
N TYR A 114 -1.01 1.49 7.41
CA TYR A 114 -2.23 1.87 6.71
C TYR A 114 -2.62 0.85 5.63
N LEU A 115 -1.65 0.39 4.82
CA LEU A 115 -1.89 -0.65 3.81
C LEU A 115 -2.36 -1.96 4.45
N ALA A 116 -1.72 -2.40 5.54
CA ALA A 116 -2.14 -3.59 6.27
C ALA A 116 -3.57 -3.44 6.83
N PHE A 117 -3.92 -2.27 7.34
CA PHE A 117 -5.27 -1.96 7.80
C PHE A 117 -6.31 -2.01 6.66
N CYS A 118 -6.03 -1.42 5.50
CA CYS A 118 -6.92 -1.47 4.34
C CYS A 118 -7.14 -2.92 3.86
N VAL A 119 -6.07 -3.74 3.82
CA VAL A 119 -6.17 -5.17 3.49
C VAL A 119 -7.06 -5.90 4.50
N SER A 120 -6.83 -5.68 5.81
CA SER A 120 -7.62 -6.30 6.87
C SER A 120 -9.11 -5.98 6.72
N LEU A 121 -9.47 -4.70 6.52
CA LEU A 121 -10.86 -4.29 6.32
C LEU A 121 -11.50 -4.97 5.11
N LEU A 122 -10.80 -4.99 3.97
CA LEU A 122 -11.32 -5.59 2.75
C LEU A 122 -11.48 -7.12 2.86
N GLN A 123 -10.65 -7.76 3.69
CA GLN A 123 -10.70 -9.21 3.93
C GLN A 123 -11.63 -9.60 5.09
N GLY A 124 -12.29 -8.63 5.75
CA GLY A 124 -13.08 -8.88 6.95
C GLY A 124 -12.24 -9.41 8.13
N LEU A 125 -10.92 -9.22 8.09
CA LEU A 125 -10.01 -9.56 9.17
C LEU A 125 -10.00 -8.43 10.21
N PRO A 126 -9.80 -8.73 11.50
CA PRO A 126 -9.70 -7.69 12.51
C PRO A 126 -8.55 -6.73 12.17
N PRO A 127 -8.77 -5.41 12.21
CA PRO A 127 -7.70 -4.45 12.02
C PRO A 127 -6.64 -4.63 13.13
N PRO A 128 -5.39 -4.20 12.89
CA PRO A 128 -4.35 -4.24 13.91
C PRO A 128 -4.84 -3.56 15.20
N SER A 129 -4.69 -4.23 16.34
CA SER A 129 -5.26 -3.81 17.62
C SER A 129 -4.55 -2.60 18.25
N ARG A 130 -3.42 -2.17 17.68
CA ARG A 130 -2.64 -1.01 18.13
C ARG A 130 -2.02 -0.32 16.93
N ILE A 131 -1.97 1.00 17.03
CA ILE A 131 -1.31 1.89 16.09
C ILE A 131 -0.11 2.45 16.81
N PHE A 132 1.07 2.26 16.24
CA PHE A 132 2.30 2.49 17.00
C PHE A 132 2.96 3.85 16.69
N LEU A 133 2.68 4.49 15.55
CA LEU A 133 3.40 5.70 15.11
C LEU A 133 2.48 6.81 14.56
N CYS A 134 2.35 7.92 15.30
CA CYS A 134 1.59 9.10 14.85
C CYS A 134 2.50 10.31 14.66
N LEU A 135 3.08 10.45 13.46
CA LEU A 135 3.65 11.70 12.99
C LEU A 135 2.51 12.68 12.70
N SER A 136 2.55 13.87 13.27
CA SER A 136 1.56 14.92 13.05
C SER A 136 2.28 16.25 12.79
N GLU A 137 1.86 16.94 11.74
CA GLU A 137 2.35 18.25 11.32
C GLU A 137 1.13 19.13 11.05
N GLN A 138 1.24 20.42 11.32
CA GLN A 138 0.14 21.35 11.04
C GLN A 138 0.19 21.76 9.56
N PHE A 139 -0.92 21.60 8.86
CA PHE A 139 -1.07 22.01 7.46
C PHE A 139 -2.20 23.03 7.31
N ASP A 140 -1.92 24.11 6.59
CA ASP A 140 -2.92 25.11 6.18
C ASP A 140 -3.52 24.72 4.83
N LEU A 141 -4.66 24.01 4.85
CA LEU A 141 -5.38 23.58 3.65
C LEU A 141 -6.16 24.71 2.96
N SER A 142 -6.12 25.95 3.48
CA SER A 142 -6.67 27.10 2.76
C SER A 142 -5.80 27.53 1.57
N ARG A 143 -4.55 27.04 1.52
CA ARG A 143 -3.58 27.36 0.47
C ARG A 143 -3.25 26.13 -0.38
N PRO A 144 -2.95 26.32 -1.68
CA PRO A 144 -2.45 25.24 -2.52
C PRO A 144 -1.11 24.70 -2.02
N PHE A 145 -0.88 23.40 -2.18
CA PHE A 145 0.45 22.82 -1.99
C PHE A 145 1.43 23.33 -3.06
N THR A 146 2.69 23.55 -2.66
CA THR A 146 3.77 23.96 -3.58
C THR A 146 4.71 22.81 -3.93
N ASP A 147 4.67 21.71 -3.16
CA ASP A 147 5.58 20.59 -3.30
C ASP A 147 4.88 19.25 -3.05
N LEU A 148 5.31 18.21 -3.78
CA LEU A 148 4.74 16.86 -3.72
C LEU A 148 5.01 16.17 -2.38
N ILE A 149 6.15 16.44 -1.74
CA ILE A 149 6.49 15.88 -0.44
C ILE A 149 5.52 16.43 0.59
N GLN A 150 5.27 17.74 0.59
CA GLN A 150 4.31 18.35 1.52
C GLN A 150 2.89 17.76 1.36
N ALA A 151 2.41 17.64 0.12
CA ALA A 151 1.11 17.05 -0.16
C ALA A 151 1.01 15.59 0.32
N ARG A 152 2.04 14.78 0.06
CA ARG A 152 2.13 13.38 0.52
C ARG A 152 2.13 13.27 2.04
N ARG A 153 2.97 14.06 2.70
CA ARG A 153 3.08 14.09 4.16
C ARG A 153 1.76 14.42 4.84
N CYS A 154 0.99 15.34 4.25
CA CYS A 154 -0.34 15.70 4.73
C CYS A 154 -1.36 14.56 4.51
N LEU A 155 -1.32 13.90 3.35
CA LEU A 155 -2.21 12.77 3.05
C LEU A 155 -1.95 11.56 3.98
N ASP A 156 -0.68 11.22 4.22
CA ASP A 156 -0.26 10.16 5.14
C ASP A 156 -0.89 10.37 6.54
N GLN A 157 -0.90 11.63 7.02
CA GLN A 157 -1.47 11.97 8.32
C GLN A 157 -2.97 11.81 8.37
N PHE A 158 -3.69 12.20 7.31
CA PHE A 158 -5.13 11.97 7.23
C PHE A 158 -5.45 10.48 7.22
N GLN A 159 -4.79 9.71 6.35
CA GLN A 159 -4.96 8.25 6.26
C GLN A 159 -4.73 7.58 7.63
N HIS A 160 -3.68 7.97 8.33
CA HIS A 160 -3.34 7.43 9.62
C HIS A 160 -4.30 7.88 10.74
N ALA A 161 -4.73 9.14 10.76
CA ALA A 161 -5.75 9.63 11.70
C ALA A 161 -7.10 8.91 11.51
N CYS A 162 -7.46 8.60 10.26
CA CYS A 162 -8.67 7.85 9.92
C CYS A 162 -8.60 6.41 10.42
N MET A 163 -7.46 5.73 10.20
CA MET A 163 -7.20 4.40 10.76
C MET A 163 -7.32 4.40 12.30
N ARG A 164 -6.78 5.43 12.98
CA ARG A 164 -6.90 5.60 14.44
C ARG A 164 -8.33 5.76 14.91
N ALA A 165 -9.11 6.60 14.25
CA ALA A 165 -10.52 6.80 14.59
C ALA A 165 -11.31 5.49 14.45
N THR A 166 -11.00 4.69 13.42
CA THR A 166 -11.63 3.39 13.17
C THR A 166 -11.30 2.38 14.27
N ILE A 167 -10.02 2.22 14.61
CA ILE A 167 -9.57 1.25 15.63
C ILE A 167 -10.09 1.62 17.02
N ALA A 168 -10.17 2.91 17.34
CA ALA A 168 -10.64 3.37 18.64
C ALA A 168 -12.16 3.18 18.86
N LYS A 169 -12.96 3.12 17.78
CA LYS A 169 -14.43 3.00 17.86
C LYS A 169 -15.02 2.27 16.62
N PRO A 170 -15.32 0.97 16.73
CA PRO A 170 -15.66 0.15 15.56
C PRO A 170 -17.11 0.20 15.06
N ALA A 171 -18.05 0.94 15.67
CA ALA A 171 -19.48 0.75 15.34
C ALA A 171 -20.34 2.02 15.09
N SER A 172 -19.82 3.24 15.27
CA SER A 172 -20.68 4.45 15.18
C SER A 172 -19.99 5.76 14.81
N THR A 173 -18.68 5.74 14.52
CA THR A 173 -17.93 6.95 14.22
C THR A 173 -17.92 7.22 12.73
N SER A 174 -18.72 8.19 12.28
CA SER A 174 -18.52 8.79 10.97
C SER A 174 -17.23 9.62 11.03
N VAL A 175 -16.22 9.20 10.29
CA VAL A 175 -15.04 10.03 10.06
C VAL A 175 -15.43 11.05 8.98
N PRO A 176 -15.30 12.37 9.22
CA PRO A 176 -15.71 13.37 8.24
C PRO A 176 -14.81 13.27 7.00
N LEU A 177 -15.42 13.29 5.81
CA LEU A 177 -14.70 13.33 4.53
C LEU A 177 -14.15 14.73 4.21
N ALA A 178 -14.72 15.78 4.81
CA ALA A 178 -14.38 17.17 4.50
C ALA A 178 -12.87 17.50 4.57
N PRO A 179 -12.08 17.04 5.56
CA PRO A 179 -10.64 17.31 5.57
C PRO A 179 -9.89 16.67 4.39
N LEU A 180 -10.34 15.50 3.92
CA LEU A 180 -9.75 14.82 2.77
C LEU A 180 -10.16 15.52 1.46
N GLU A 181 -11.39 16.03 1.37
CA GLU A 181 -11.85 16.86 0.25
C GLU A 181 -11.11 18.21 0.19
N ASP A 182 -10.85 18.82 1.35
CA ASP A 182 -10.05 20.04 1.46
C ASP A 182 -8.61 19.81 1.02
N TRP A 183 -8.01 18.66 1.41
CA TRP A 183 -6.71 18.24 0.91
C TRP A 183 -6.70 18.12 -0.62
N HIS A 184 -7.73 17.49 -1.21
CA HIS A 184 -7.82 17.35 -2.65
C HIS A 184 -7.94 18.72 -3.33
N ARG A 185 -8.76 19.63 -2.79
CA ARG A 185 -8.89 21.01 -3.29
C ARG A 185 -7.55 21.75 -3.25
N ALA A 186 -6.78 21.61 -2.18
CA ALA A 186 -5.45 22.22 -2.04
C ALA A 186 -4.40 21.59 -2.98
N PHE A 187 -4.54 20.30 -3.31
CA PHE A 187 -3.59 19.58 -4.16
C PHE A 187 -3.83 19.78 -5.66
N MET A 188 -5.07 19.98 -6.07
CA MET A 188 -5.45 20.08 -7.48
C MET A 188 -4.67 21.11 -8.31
N PRO A 189 -4.32 22.31 -7.82
CA PRO A 189 -3.51 23.27 -8.57
C PRO A 189 -2.12 22.72 -8.95
N LEU A 190 -1.43 22.09 -8.00
CA LEU A 190 -0.12 21.48 -8.21
C LEU A 190 -0.22 20.27 -9.15
N ALA A 191 -1.19 19.38 -8.92
CA ALA A 191 -1.43 18.23 -9.79
C ALA A 191 -1.72 18.65 -11.24
N SER A 192 -2.55 19.68 -11.43
CA SER A 192 -2.87 20.25 -12.74
C SER A 192 -1.65 20.88 -13.42
N GLN A 193 -0.77 21.53 -12.66
CA GLN A 193 0.48 22.07 -13.19
C GLN A 193 1.41 20.95 -13.68
N LEU A 194 1.60 19.91 -12.86
CA LEU A 194 2.49 18.79 -13.18
C LEU A 194 1.99 17.99 -14.38
N THR A 195 0.68 17.74 -14.47
CA THR A 195 0.07 17.07 -15.61
C THR A 195 0.17 17.88 -16.91
N ARG A 196 0.11 19.21 -16.85
CA ARG A 196 0.31 20.10 -18.02
C ARG A 196 1.77 20.23 -18.45
N SER A 197 2.72 20.13 -17.53
CA SER A 197 4.15 20.31 -17.80
C SER A 197 4.77 19.21 -18.68
N GLY A 198 4.06 18.10 -18.89
CA GLY A 198 4.46 16.98 -19.73
C GLY A 198 4.17 15.64 -19.06
N THR A 199 3.86 14.62 -19.84
CA THR A 199 3.70 13.24 -19.36
C THR A 199 5.07 12.55 -19.25
N ASN A 200 5.14 11.42 -18.54
CA ASN A 200 6.32 10.55 -18.49
C ASN A 200 7.55 11.12 -17.75
N ASN A 201 7.32 11.87 -16.66
CA ASN A 201 8.36 12.23 -15.70
C ASN A 201 8.00 11.78 -14.29
N LEU A 202 8.98 11.74 -13.39
CA LEU A 202 8.77 11.24 -12.02
C LEU A 202 7.71 12.05 -11.26
N ALA A 203 7.73 13.38 -11.37
CA ALA A 203 6.80 14.26 -10.67
C ALA A 203 5.34 14.05 -11.15
N TYR A 204 5.15 13.79 -12.45
CA TYR A 204 3.87 13.41 -13.02
C TYR A 204 3.36 12.12 -12.37
N TYR A 205 4.16 11.05 -12.33
CA TYR A 205 3.75 9.78 -11.72
C TYR A 205 3.49 9.90 -10.22
N GLN A 206 4.29 10.70 -9.51
CA GLN A 206 4.06 10.99 -8.09
C GLN A 206 2.73 11.71 -7.88
N ALA A 207 2.36 12.66 -8.75
CA ALA A 207 1.07 13.32 -8.68
C ALA A 207 -0.10 12.36 -8.95
N ILE A 208 0.03 11.49 -9.97
CA ILE A 208 -0.96 10.45 -10.27
C ILE A 208 -1.11 9.46 -9.10
N SER A 209 -0.01 9.03 -8.47
CA SER A 209 -0.04 8.17 -7.28
C SER A 209 -0.74 8.85 -6.10
N LEU A 210 -0.50 10.14 -5.86
CA LEU A 210 -1.21 10.87 -4.79
C LEU A 210 -2.71 11.03 -5.05
N LEU A 211 -3.11 11.28 -6.30
CA LEU A 211 -4.54 11.28 -6.67
C LEU A 211 -5.17 9.89 -6.44
N LEU A 212 -4.45 8.83 -6.80
CA LEU A 212 -4.92 7.46 -6.59
C LEU A 212 -5.12 7.15 -5.10
N GLN A 213 -4.14 7.51 -4.27
CA GLN A 213 -4.20 7.38 -2.81
C GLN A 213 -5.38 8.14 -2.21
N TYR A 214 -5.69 9.33 -2.73
CA TYR A 214 -6.88 10.09 -2.32
C TYR A 214 -8.17 9.32 -2.60
N HIS A 215 -8.36 8.78 -3.81
CA HIS A 215 -9.59 8.05 -4.13
C HIS A 215 -9.72 6.74 -3.34
N ILE A 216 -8.61 6.04 -3.08
CA ILE A 216 -8.58 4.87 -2.19
C ILE A 216 -9.03 5.28 -0.78
N ALA A 217 -8.43 6.34 -0.22
CA ALA A 217 -8.73 6.79 1.14
C ALA A 217 -10.18 7.27 1.27
N HIS A 218 -10.67 8.03 0.29
CA HIS A 218 -12.05 8.52 0.24
C HIS A 218 -13.05 7.36 0.20
N THR A 219 -12.83 6.40 -0.70
CA THR A 219 -13.70 5.23 -0.85
C THR A 219 -13.68 4.37 0.42
N SER A 220 -12.51 4.13 1.00
CA SER A 220 -12.37 3.36 2.25
C SER A 220 -13.11 4.02 3.42
N LEU A 221 -13.01 5.35 3.54
CA LEU A 221 -13.69 6.12 4.57
C LEU A 221 -15.21 6.16 4.40
N ALA A 222 -15.68 6.34 3.16
CA ALA A 222 -17.10 6.36 2.85
C ALA A 222 -17.79 5.01 3.13
N LEU A 223 -17.06 3.91 2.98
CA LEU A 223 -17.55 2.56 3.25
C LEU A 223 -17.42 2.13 4.72
N LEU A 224 -16.60 2.83 5.50
CA LEU A 224 -16.31 2.46 6.88
C LEU A 224 -17.55 2.30 7.76
N PRO A 225 -18.58 3.19 7.73
CA PRO A 225 -19.79 3.02 8.53
C PRO A 225 -20.60 1.77 8.20
N TYR A 226 -20.33 1.16 7.04
CA TYR A 226 -21.03 -0.01 6.51
C TYR A 226 -20.20 -1.30 6.64
N ALA A 227 -18.98 -1.22 7.19
CA ALA A 227 -18.15 -2.38 7.47
C ALA A 227 -18.67 -3.13 8.71
N THR A 228 -19.67 -4.00 8.53
CA THR A 228 -20.10 -4.96 9.55
C THR A 228 -19.32 -6.27 9.45
N ASN A 229 -19.11 -6.94 10.58
CA ASN A 229 -18.42 -8.25 10.68
C ASN A 229 -19.10 -9.37 9.87
N ASP A 230 -20.30 -9.15 9.37
CA ASP A 230 -21.00 -10.07 8.47
C ASP A 230 -21.20 -9.38 7.12
N SER A 231 -20.55 -9.97 6.11
CA SER A 231 -20.80 -9.83 4.66
C SER A 231 -21.16 -8.42 4.14
N LEU A 232 -20.24 -7.83 3.35
CA LEU A 232 -20.43 -6.64 2.49
C LEU A 232 -21.53 -6.81 1.39
N ILE A 233 -22.31 -7.88 1.46
CA ILE A 233 -23.30 -8.28 0.48
C ILE A 233 -24.59 -8.55 1.25
N SER A 234 -25.63 -7.76 0.96
CA SER A 234 -27.03 -7.91 1.44
C SER A 234 -27.48 -7.05 2.63
N VAL A 235 -27.42 -5.71 2.52
CA VAL A 235 -28.48 -4.85 3.11
C VAL A 235 -28.72 -3.62 2.20
N PRO A 236 -29.98 -3.17 1.99
CA PRO A 236 -30.33 -2.05 1.10
C PRO A 236 -29.79 -0.61 1.35
N PRO A 237 -29.02 -0.23 2.41
CA PRO A 237 -28.46 1.12 2.48
C PRO A 237 -27.07 1.29 1.83
N ILE A 238 -26.34 0.21 1.49
CA ILE A 238 -24.98 0.35 0.90
C ILE A 238 -25.01 0.60 -0.61
N HIS A 239 -26.02 0.11 -1.35
CA HIS A 239 -26.06 0.19 -2.81
C HIS A 239 -25.98 1.63 -3.32
N HIS A 240 -26.78 2.55 -2.76
CA HIS A 240 -26.73 3.97 -3.11
C HIS A 240 -25.34 4.58 -2.82
N VAL A 241 -24.66 4.13 -1.76
CA VAL A 241 -23.31 4.59 -1.44
C VAL A 241 -22.32 4.10 -2.50
N LEU A 242 -22.43 2.83 -2.93
CA LEU A 242 -21.59 2.28 -4.00
C LEU A 242 -21.84 2.97 -5.36
N GLU A 243 -23.09 3.31 -5.67
CA GLU A 243 -23.44 4.11 -6.85
C GLU A 243 -22.78 5.50 -6.77
N GLY A 244 -22.88 6.18 -5.63
CA GLY A 244 -22.23 7.47 -5.39
C GLY A 244 -20.69 7.42 -5.45
N LEU A 245 -20.09 6.27 -5.11
CA LEU A 245 -18.65 6.03 -5.18
C LEU A 245 -18.16 5.55 -6.56
N THR A 246 -19.06 5.22 -7.48
CA THR A 246 -18.71 4.75 -8.84
C THR A 246 -17.76 5.69 -9.59
N PRO A 247 -17.90 7.03 -9.53
CA PRO A 247 -16.92 7.95 -10.13
C PRO A 247 -15.51 7.80 -9.54
N HIS A 248 -15.39 7.53 -8.24
CA HIS A 248 -14.10 7.33 -7.57
C HIS A 248 -13.44 6.03 -8.06
N TYR A 249 -14.21 4.94 -8.16
CA TYR A 249 -13.72 3.67 -8.70
C TYR A 249 -13.24 3.78 -10.15
N LYS A 250 -13.96 4.51 -11.01
CA LYS A 250 -13.54 4.72 -12.40
C LYS A 250 -12.25 5.53 -12.49
N GLU A 251 -12.12 6.57 -11.66
CA GLU A 251 -10.90 7.36 -11.62
C GLU A 251 -9.72 6.57 -11.05
N MET A 252 -9.96 5.73 -10.04
CA MET A 252 -8.99 4.77 -9.53
C MET A 252 -8.45 3.85 -10.64
N LEU A 253 -9.32 3.27 -11.46
CA LEU A 253 -8.89 2.44 -12.61
C LEU A 253 -8.06 3.23 -13.62
N ARG A 254 -8.50 4.43 -13.98
CA ARG A 254 -7.80 5.29 -14.95
C ARG A 254 -6.39 5.65 -14.48
N LEU A 255 -6.25 6.04 -13.21
CA LEU A 255 -4.97 6.39 -12.60
C LEU A 255 -4.08 5.16 -12.44
N ALA A 256 -4.66 4.03 -12.00
CA ALA A 256 -3.94 2.77 -11.85
C ALA A 256 -3.41 2.24 -13.19
N GLU A 257 -4.19 2.31 -14.27
CA GLU A 257 -3.74 1.95 -15.62
C GLU A 257 -2.57 2.83 -16.07
N THR A 258 -2.63 4.14 -15.78
CA THR A 258 -1.55 5.07 -16.09
C THR A 258 -0.25 4.67 -15.38
N LEU A 259 -0.32 4.34 -14.08
CA LEU A 259 0.86 3.93 -13.30
C LEU A 259 1.42 2.59 -13.77
N MET A 260 0.56 1.59 -13.97
CA MET A 260 0.97 0.25 -14.38
C MET A 260 1.47 0.18 -15.84
N ALA A 261 0.99 1.06 -16.72
CA ALA A 261 1.51 1.16 -18.09
C ALA A 261 2.97 1.63 -18.16
N CYS A 262 3.46 2.30 -17.11
CA CYS A 262 4.77 2.95 -17.08
C CYS A 262 5.85 2.07 -16.45
N GLU A 263 5.46 0.98 -15.82
CA GLU A 263 6.44 -0.01 -15.37
C GLU A 263 7.07 -0.70 -16.58
N PRO A 264 8.40 -0.97 -16.55
CA PRO A 264 9.11 -1.52 -17.68
C PRO A 264 8.57 -2.92 -18.04
N ARG A 265 7.64 -2.95 -19.00
CA ARG A 265 6.98 -4.16 -19.52
C ARG A 265 7.96 -5.18 -20.14
N ALA A 266 9.15 -4.73 -20.54
CA ALA A 266 10.07 -5.50 -21.37
C ALA A 266 11.27 -6.15 -20.65
N ASP A 267 11.61 -5.73 -19.41
CA ASP A 267 12.78 -6.27 -18.70
C ASP A 267 12.43 -6.64 -17.25
N PRO A 268 12.26 -7.95 -16.94
CA PRO A 268 12.05 -8.45 -15.58
C PRO A 268 13.11 -7.99 -14.58
N ARG A 269 14.32 -7.69 -15.04
CA ARG A 269 15.45 -7.24 -14.21
C ARG A 269 15.31 -5.77 -13.77
N LYS A 270 14.43 -5.01 -14.42
CA LYS A 270 14.14 -3.60 -14.13
C LYS A 270 12.84 -3.39 -13.35
N ARG A 271 12.13 -4.45 -12.96
CA ARG A 271 10.96 -4.33 -12.08
C ARG A 271 11.38 -3.75 -10.74
N ILE A 272 10.84 -2.58 -10.42
CA ILE A 272 11.10 -1.88 -9.16
C ILE A 272 10.07 -2.39 -8.16
N PHE A 273 10.55 -2.94 -7.04
CA PHE A 273 9.66 -3.18 -5.91
C PHE A 273 9.29 -1.82 -5.32
N THR A 274 8.04 -1.42 -5.45
CA THR A 274 7.47 -0.28 -4.73
C THR A 274 6.67 -0.80 -3.55
N MET A 275 6.93 -0.25 -2.37
CA MET A 275 6.18 -0.57 -1.17
C MET A 275 4.76 0.02 -1.20
N ASP A 276 4.58 1.02 -2.05
CA ASP A 276 3.33 1.70 -2.36
C ASP A 276 2.51 0.83 -3.34
N HIS A 277 1.75 -0.14 -2.81
CA HIS A 277 0.94 -1.11 -3.59
C HIS A 277 -0.44 -0.55 -3.99
N GLU A 278 -0.51 0.76 -4.23
CA GLU A 278 -1.78 1.49 -4.41
C GLU A 278 -2.53 1.11 -5.70
N PRO A 279 -1.87 0.87 -6.86
CA PRO A 279 -2.57 0.45 -8.07
C PRO A 279 -3.29 -0.88 -7.93
N ALA A 280 -2.64 -1.90 -7.33
CA ALA A 280 -3.26 -3.21 -7.15
C ALA A 280 -4.46 -3.15 -6.20
N LEU A 281 -4.32 -2.44 -5.07
CA LEU A 281 -5.41 -2.20 -4.14
C LEU A 281 -6.58 -1.49 -4.84
N ALA A 282 -6.31 -0.45 -5.62
CA ALA A 282 -7.34 0.30 -6.32
C ALA A 282 -8.14 -0.54 -7.33
N VAL A 283 -7.44 -1.35 -8.12
CA VAL A 283 -8.09 -2.26 -9.08
C VAL A 283 -8.89 -3.33 -8.34
N PHE A 284 -8.35 -3.89 -7.25
CA PHE A 284 -9.06 -4.86 -6.43
C PHE A 284 -10.35 -4.28 -5.83
N MET A 285 -10.26 -3.12 -5.17
CA MET A 285 -11.42 -2.42 -4.62
C MET A 285 -12.49 -2.16 -5.68
N THR A 286 -12.08 -1.81 -6.90
CA THR A 286 -13.00 -1.58 -8.01
C THR A 286 -13.66 -2.88 -8.47
N ALA A 287 -12.90 -3.97 -8.60
CA ALA A 287 -13.40 -5.28 -9.02
C ALA A 287 -14.46 -5.85 -8.06
N THR A 288 -14.31 -5.62 -6.76
CA THR A 288 -15.18 -6.20 -5.72
C THR A 288 -16.24 -5.24 -5.18
N GLY A 289 -16.05 -3.93 -5.30
CA GLY A 289 -16.87 -2.92 -4.63
C GLY A 289 -17.61 -1.94 -5.54
N CYS A 290 -17.29 -1.85 -6.83
CA CYS A 290 -17.96 -0.89 -7.71
C CYS A 290 -19.37 -1.35 -8.11
N ALA A 291 -20.35 -0.43 -8.12
CA ALA A 291 -21.71 -0.74 -8.57
C ALA A 291 -21.81 -0.92 -10.11
N ASP A 292 -20.88 -0.34 -10.88
CA ASP A 292 -20.86 -0.46 -12.34
C ASP A 292 -20.18 -1.76 -12.78
N GLN A 293 -20.97 -2.65 -13.38
CA GLN A 293 -20.50 -3.94 -13.90
C GLN A 293 -19.39 -3.80 -14.96
N SER A 294 -19.43 -2.75 -15.79
CA SER A 294 -18.39 -2.52 -16.80
C SER A 294 -17.05 -2.20 -16.15
N ALA A 295 -17.06 -1.35 -15.12
CA ALA A 295 -15.85 -0.99 -14.38
C ALA A 295 -15.30 -2.20 -13.62
N ARG A 296 -16.17 -3.04 -13.03
CA ARG A 296 -15.77 -4.30 -12.40
C ARG A 296 -15.09 -5.26 -13.39
N ALA A 297 -15.68 -5.45 -14.57
CA ALA A 297 -15.13 -6.32 -15.61
C ALA A 297 -13.77 -5.81 -16.12
N GLU A 298 -13.65 -4.50 -16.32
CA GLU A 298 -12.39 -3.87 -16.71
C GLU A 298 -11.30 -4.05 -15.63
N ALA A 299 -11.66 -3.90 -14.36
CA ALA A 299 -10.77 -4.13 -13.24
C ALA A 299 -10.26 -5.58 -13.19
N LEU A 300 -11.15 -6.57 -13.36
CA LEU A 300 -10.78 -7.98 -13.42
C LEU A 300 -9.82 -8.27 -14.59
N ALA A 301 -10.12 -7.73 -15.77
CA ALA A 301 -9.23 -7.83 -16.93
C ALA A 301 -7.88 -7.14 -16.70
N MET A 302 -7.84 -6.08 -15.89
CA MET A 302 -6.60 -5.41 -15.49
C MET A 302 -5.78 -6.28 -14.53
N LEU A 303 -6.39 -6.92 -13.53
CA LEU A 303 -5.72 -7.88 -12.64
C LEU A 303 -5.14 -9.08 -13.41
N ASP A 304 -5.82 -9.53 -14.47
CA ASP A 304 -5.31 -10.57 -15.35
C ASP A 304 -4.07 -10.12 -16.14
N ARG A 305 -4.06 -8.87 -16.63
CA ARG A 305 -2.94 -8.29 -17.38
C ARG A 305 -1.73 -7.98 -16.50
N TYR A 306 -1.95 -7.62 -15.24
CA TYR A 306 -0.90 -7.26 -14.29
C TYR A 306 -0.90 -8.23 -13.09
N PRO A 307 -0.43 -9.48 -13.27
CA PRO A 307 -0.32 -10.45 -12.17
C PRO A 307 0.84 -10.11 -11.22
N GLN A 308 1.13 -8.83 -11.00
CA GLN A 308 2.25 -8.40 -10.19
C GLN A 308 2.09 -8.90 -8.76
N ARG A 309 3.21 -9.42 -8.23
CA ARG A 309 3.33 -9.93 -6.88
C ARG A 309 3.64 -8.77 -5.95
N ASP A 310 2.61 -7.98 -5.70
CA ASP A 310 2.59 -7.10 -4.54
C ASP A 310 2.38 -8.02 -3.33
N GLY A 311 3.35 -8.07 -2.41
CA GLY A 311 3.44 -9.12 -1.38
C GLY A 311 2.19 -9.26 -0.48
N PHE A 312 1.33 -8.25 -0.45
CA PHE A 312 0.04 -8.28 0.24
C PHE A 312 -1.16 -8.67 -0.67
N TRP A 313 -1.02 -8.57 -2.00
CA TRP A 313 -2.10 -8.63 -2.99
C TRP A 313 -1.98 -9.77 -4.01
N ASP A 314 -1.33 -10.89 -3.66
CA ASP A 314 -1.30 -12.07 -4.55
C ASP A 314 -2.74 -12.50 -4.91
N ARG A 315 -3.05 -12.48 -6.22
CA ARG A 315 -4.25 -13.03 -6.86
C ARG A 315 -4.69 -14.36 -6.26
N ARG A 316 -3.74 -15.24 -5.90
CA ARG A 316 -4.02 -16.56 -5.33
C ARG A 316 -4.54 -16.52 -3.90
N ARG A 317 -4.31 -15.46 -3.12
CA ARG A 317 -4.94 -15.24 -1.81
C ARG A 317 -6.31 -14.59 -1.97
N ILE A 318 -6.42 -13.59 -2.85
CA ILE A 318 -7.69 -12.90 -3.13
C ILE A 318 -8.77 -13.89 -3.61
N VAL A 319 -8.44 -14.74 -4.59
CA VAL A 319 -9.38 -15.74 -5.12
C VAL A 319 -9.66 -16.86 -4.10
N ARG A 320 -8.69 -17.22 -3.23
CA ARG A 320 -8.90 -18.24 -2.19
C ARG A 320 -9.74 -17.75 -1.02
N CYS A 321 -9.64 -16.47 -0.66
CA CYS A 321 -10.46 -15.86 0.40
C CYS A 321 -11.88 -15.51 -0.06
N HIS A 322 -12.09 -15.29 -1.37
CA HIS A 322 -13.40 -14.92 -1.94
C HIS A 322 -14.00 -15.93 -2.93
N GLY A 323 -13.50 -17.17 -2.99
CA GLY A 323 -14.12 -18.25 -3.75
C GLY A 323 -15.29 -18.82 -2.95
N PRO A 324 -16.45 -18.14 -2.91
CA PRO A 324 -17.41 -18.22 -4.01
C PRO A 324 -18.01 -16.87 -4.51
N ALA A 325 -17.76 -15.74 -3.85
CA ALA A 325 -18.35 -14.44 -4.19
C ALA A 325 -17.81 -13.82 -5.50
N VAL A 326 -16.56 -14.13 -5.89
CA VAL A 326 -15.98 -13.68 -7.17
C VAL A 326 -16.30 -14.67 -8.30
N ALA A 327 -16.71 -15.90 -7.98
CA ALA A 327 -17.03 -16.94 -8.97
C ALA A 327 -18.49 -16.92 -9.43
N MET A 328 -19.40 -16.24 -8.71
CA MET A 328 -20.84 -16.24 -9.05
C MET A 328 -21.26 -15.26 -10.15
N ASP A 329 -20.38 -14.34 -10.58
CA ASP A 329 -20.68 -13.38 -11.67
C ASP A 329 -19.98 -13.74 -13.00
N ALA A 330 -19.44 -14.96 -13.12
CA ALA A 330 -18.78 -15.46 -14.33
C ALA A 330 -19.55 -16.59 -15.04
N VAL A 331 -20.88 -16.68 -14.85
CA VAL A 331 -21.77 -17.52 -15.66
C VAL A 331 -22.95 -16.71 -16.17
#